data_AF-A0A2E7V128-F1
#
_entry.id   AF-A0A2E7V128-F1
#
_cell.length_a   1.000
_cell.length_b   1.000
_cell.length_c   1.000
_cell.angle_alpha   90.00
_cell.angle_beta   90.00
_cell.angle_gamma   90.00
#
_symmetry.space_group_name_H-M   'P 1'
#
loop_
_entity.id
_entity.type
_entity.pdbx_description
1 polymer ?
#
loop_
_entity_poly.entity_id
_entity_poly.type
_entity_poly.pdbx_seq_one_letter_code
_entity_poly.pdbx_strand_id
1 'polypeptide(L)'
;MKLLKEIIDQWGFVTAEQCEELVQYFPKTELIIQWHCLPREAVNADLVAKRIKEVEGSNKDLVRQVFIKSESFRKLKSVLGVA
;
A
#
# COMPACT_ATOMS: atom_id res chain seq x y z
N MET A 1 2.90 -10.52 13.10
CA MET A 1 2.93 -11.37 11.88
C MET A 1 1.57 -11.58 11.23
N LYS A 2 0.44 -11.29 11.90
CA LYS A 2 -0.90 -11.42 11.30
C LYS A 2 -1.09 -10.48 10.09
N LEU A 3 -0.75 -9.20 10.25
CA LEU A 3 -0.79 -8.18 9.20
C LEU A 3 -0.17 -8.64 7.87
N LEU A 4 1.11 -9.04 7.88
CA LEU A 4 1.81 -9.42 6.65
C LEU A 4 1.22 -10.67 5.99
N LYS A 5 0.66 -11.61 6.77
CA LYS A 5 -0.02 -12.79 6.25
C LYS A 5 -1.33 -12.40 5.57
N GLU A 6 -2.13 -11.54 6.20
CA GLU A 6 -3.39 -11.05 5.62
C GLU A 6 -3.15 -10.27 4.34
N ILE A 7 -2.13 -9.41 4.30
CA ILE A 7 -1.75 -8.68 3.07
C ILE A 7 -1.32 -9.67 1.97
N ILE A 8 -0.64 -10.77 2.30
CA ILE A 8 -0.30 -11.82 1.32
C ILE A 8 -1.54 -12.52 0.80
N ASP A 9 -2.47 -12.89 1.67
CA ASP A 9 -3.74 -13.53 1.30
C ASP A 9 -4.60 -12.59 0.43
N GLN A 10 -4.43 -11.28 0.60
CA GLN A 10 -5.01 -10.22 -0.21
C GLN A 10 -4.17 -9.86 -1.45
N TRP A 11 -3.21 -10.70 -1.87
CA TRP A 11 -2.39 -10.47 -3.07
C TRP A 11 -1.61 -9.14 -3.06
N GLY A 12 -1.28 -8.64 -1.87
CA GLY A 12 -0.54 -7.40 -1.67
C GLY A 12 -1.42 -6.15 -1.63
N PHE A 13 -2.74 -6.25 -1.79
CA PHE A 13 -3.66 -5.14 -1.53
C PHE A 13 -3.68 -4.80 -0.05
N VAL A 14 -3.84 -3.51 0.24
CA VAL A 14 -3.76 -2.99 1.61
C VAL A 14 -4.99 -2.13 1.90
N THR A 15 -5.66 -2.38 3.03
CA THR A 15 -6.77 -1.55 3.52
C THR A 15 -6.24 -0.29 4.24
N ALA A 16 -7.15 0.62 4.60
CA ALA A 16 -6.79 1.80 5.38
C ALA A 16 -6.21 1.43 6.76
N GLU A 17 -6.84 0.47 7.44
CA GLU A 17 -6.42 0.00 8.76
C GLU A 17 -5.05 -0.69 8.69
N GLN A 18 -4.82 -1.49 7.65
CA GLN A 18 -3.53 -2.13 7.42
C GLN A 18 -2.45 -1.10 7.05
N CYS A 19 -2.79 -0.02 6.33
CA CYS A 19 -1.86 1.09 6.11
C CYS A 19 -1.46 1.73 7.45
N GLU A 20 -2.40 1.98 8.36
CA GLU A 20 -2.11 2.53 9.69
C GLU A 20 -1.19 1.60 10.50
N GLU A 21 -1.45 0.29 10.48
CA GLU A 21 -0.59 -0.70 11.14
C GLU A 21 0.81 -0.77 10.47
N LEU A 22 0.88 -0.66 9.15
CA LEU A 22 2.16 -0.55 8.42
C LEU A 22 2.94 0.70 8.82
N VAL A 23 2.30 1.84 9.08
CA VAL A 23 3.00 3.06 9.56
C VAL A 23 3.72 2.81 10.89
N GLN A 24 3.11 2.02 11.79
CA GLN A 24 3.67 1.78 13.11
C GLN A 24 4.94 0.90 13.06
N TYR A 25 4.94 -0.14 12.22
CA TYR A 25 6.03 -1.13 12.19
C TYR A 25 6.98 -0.96 11.01
N PHE A 26 6.47 -0.51 9.86
CA PHE A 26 7.19 -0.45 8.59
C PHE A 26 6.85 0.83 7.79
N PRO A 27 7.08 2.04 8.35
CA PRO A 27 6.63 3.30 7.76
C PRO A 27 7.20 3.56 6.35
N LYS A 28 8.41 3.05 6.08
CA LYS A 28 9.10 3.18 4.80
C LYS A 28 8.74 2.12 3.76
N THR A 29 7.69 1.32 4.00
CA THR A 29 7.21 0.36 3.01
C THR A 29 6.72 1.11 1.78
N GLU A 30 7.33 0.84 0.63
CA GLU A 30 6.90 1.42 -0.64
C GLU A 30 5.58 0.77 -1.09
N LEU A 31 4.52 1.58 -1.09
CA LEU A 31 3.19 1.23 -1.56
C LEU A 31 2.90 1.94 -2.89
N ILE A 32 2.05 1.33 -3.70
CA ILE A 32 1.57 1.90 -4.95
C ILE A 32 0.13 2.32 -4.76
N ILE A 33 -0.13 3.62 -4.97
CA ILE A 33 -1.48 4.16 -5.08
C ILE A 33 -1.89 4.06 -6.54
N GLN A 34 -2.99 3.37 -6.79
CA GLN A 34 -3.67 3.41 -8.08
C GLN A 34 -4.84 4.35 -7.98
N TRP A 35 -4.76 5.43 -8.73
CA TRP A 35 -5.83 6.41 -8.90
C TRP A 35 -6.83 5.96 -9.98
N HIS A 36 -7.94 6.68 -10.14
CA HIS A 36 -8.93 6.39 -11.16
C HIS A 36 -8.48 6.86 -12.55
N CYS A 37 -7.91 8.07 -12.66
CA CYS A 37 -7.47 8.68 -13.93
C CYS A 37 -5.96 8.92 -14.02
N LEU A 38 -5.30 9.20 -12.89
CA LEU A 38 -3.90 9.55 -12.81
C LEU A 38 -3.00 8.30 -12.89
N PRO A 39 -1.74 8.45 -13.34
CA PRO A 39 -0.77 7.37 -13.33
C PRO A 39 -0.53 6.84 -11.91
N ARG A 40 -0.22 5.55 -11.79
CA ARG A 40 0.14 4.95 -10.51
C ARG A 40 1.30 5.70 -9.86
N GLU A 41 1.19 5.91 -8.55
CA GLU A 41 2.15 6.68 -7.77
C GLU A 41 2.76 5.80 -6.68
N ALA A 42 4.09 5.80 -6.55
CA ALA A 42 4.80 5.10 -5.48
C ALA A 42 5.00 6.05 -4.30
N VAL A 43 4.57 5.63 -3.11
CA VAL A 43 4.57 6.44 -1.89
C VAL A 43 4.87 5.54 -0.70
N ASN A 44 5.63 6.03 0.28
CA ASN A 44 5.85 5.31 1.53
C ASN A 44 4.56 5.23 2.35
N ALA A 45 4.38 4.14 3.10
CA ALA A 45 3.19 3.90 3.91
C ALA A 45 2.80 5.08 4.81
N ASP A 46 3.78 5.75 5.43
CA ASP A 46 3.59 6.93 6.29
C ASP A 46 3.03 8.16 5.55
N LEU A 47 3.23 8.22 4.22
CA LEU A 47 2.80 9.33 3.38
C LEU A 47 1.52 9.03 2.58
N VAL A 48 1.09 7.76 2.47
CA VAL A 48 -0.07 7.36 1.64
C VAL A 48 -1.34 8.10 2.03
N ALA A 49 -1.70 8.10 3.31
CA ALA A 49 -2.94 8.72 3.78
C ALA A 49 -2.95 10.25 3.51
N LYS A 50 -1.81 10.91 3.74
CA LYS A 50 -1.63 12.33 3.45
C LYS A 50 -1.80 12.59 1.94
N ARG A 51 -1.18 11.76 1.11
CA ARG A 51 -1.20 11.92 -0.34
C ARG A 51 -2.60 11.75 -0.93
N ILE A 52 -3.35 10.74 -0.49
CA ILE A 52 -4.74 10.53 -0.88
C ILE A 52 -5.58 11.76 -0.52
N LYS A 53 -5.48 12.23 0.72
CA LYS A 53 -6.23 13.41 1.19
C LYS A 53 -5.93 14.67 0.36
N GLU A 54 -4.69 14.88 -0.04
CA GLU A 54 -4.30 16.01 -0.90
C GLU A 54 -4.91 15.92 -2.30
N VAL A 55 -4.86 14.74 -2.92
CA VAL A 55 -5.38 14.53 -4.28
C VAL A 55 -6.90 14.63 -4.31
N GLU A 56 -7.59 13.94 -3.41
CA GLU A 56 -9.05 13.94 -3.31
C GLU A 56 -9.58 15.31 -2.85
N GLY A 57 -8.92 15.94 -1.88
CA GLY A 57 -9.28 17.28 -1.41
C GLY A 57 -9.11 18.37 -2.46
N SER A 58 -8.26 18.15 -3.47
CA SER A 58 -8.13 19.04 -4.63
C SER A 58 -9.07 18.69 -5.80
N ASN A 59 -9.96 17.71 -5.60
CA ASN A 59 -10.91 17.21 -6.60
C ASN A 59 -10.27 16.82 -7.94
N LYS A 60 -9.00 16.37 -7.89
CA LYS A 60 -8.24 15.98 -9.09
C LYS A 60 -8.49 14.55 -9.51
N ASP A 61 -8.60 13.66 -8.54
CA ASP A 61 -8.82 12.23 -8.75
C ASP A 61 -9.28 11.56 -7.45
N LEU A 62 -9.65 10.29 -7.53
CA LEU A 62 -10.06 9.43 -6.42
C LEU A 62 -9.16 8.20 -6.35
N VAL A 63 -8.90 7.73 -5.14
CA VAL A 63 -8.15 6.47 -4.95
C VAL A 63 -8.99 5.28 -5.37
N ARG A 64 -8.41 4.38 -6.18
CA ARG A 64 -9.06 3.11 -6.57
C ARG A 64 -8.61 1.95 -5.69
N GLN A 65 -7.30 1.85 -5.44
CA GLN A 65 -6.71 0.80 -4.61
C GLN A 65 -5.26 1.15 -4.23
N VAL A 66 -4.80 0.58 -3.12
CA VAL A 66 -3.41 0.66 -2.65
C VAL A 66 -2.85 -0.75 -2.50
N PHE A 67 -1.62 -0.97 -2.94
CA PHE A 67 -0.97 -2.28 -2.87
C PHE A 67 0.55 -2.20 -2.77
N ILE A 68 1.16 -3.25 -2.22
CA ILE A 68 2.62 -3.39 -2.17
C ILE A 68 3.18 -3.53 -3.60
N LYS A 69 4.29 -2.84 -3.88
CA LYS A 69 5.00 -2.99 -5.15
C LYS A 69 5.37 -4.46 -5.40
N SER A 70 5.16 -4.91 -6.64
CA SER A 70 5.28 -6.33 -7.01
C SER A 70 6.62 -6.98 -6.64
N GLU A 71 7.73 -6.27 -6.80
CA GLU A 71 9.07 -6.74 -6.42
C GLU A 71 9.19 -6.94 -4.90
N SER A 72 8.74 -5.96 -4.12
CA SER A 72 8.71 -6.04 -2.66
C SER A 72 7.78 -7.15 -2.18
N PHE A 73 6.64 -7.33 -2.84
CA PHE A 73 5.70 -8.40 -2.55
C PHE A 73 6.30 -9.79 -2.79
N ARG A 74 6.97 -10.01 -3.93
CA ARG A 74 7.66 -11.29 -4.20
C ARG A 74 8.76 -11.57 -3.16
N LYS A 75 9.53 -10.55 -2.79
CA LYS A 75 10.56 -10.68 -1.73
C LYS A 75 9.92 -11.04 -0.40
N LEU A 76 8.81 -10.38 -0.02
CA LEU A 76 8.08 -10.66 1.20
C LEU A 76 7.60 -12.12 1.25
N LYS A 77 6.98 -12.62 0.18
CA LYS A 77 6.57 -14.02 0.06
C LYS A 77 7.75 -14.99 0.23
N SER A 78 8.86 -14.70 -0.44
CA SER A 78 10.09 -15.52 -0.37
C SER A 78 10.66 -15.59 1.05
N VAL A 79 10.75 -14.46 1.75
CA VAL A 79 11.27 -14.40 3.13
C VAL A 79 10.35 -15.14 4.11
N LEU A 80 9.04 -15.09 3.87
CA LEU A 80 8.05 -15.76 4.72
C LEU A 80 7.80 -17.23 4.33
N GLY A 81 8.49 -17.75 3.31
CA GLY A 81 8.36 -19.14 2.87
C GLY A 81 7.02 -19.46 2.21
N VAL A 82 6.33 -18.47 1.65
CA VAL A 82 5.05 -18.62 0.97
C VAL A 82 5.31 -18.68 -0.54
N ALA A 83 4.92 -19.78 -1.19
CA ALA A 83 5.06 -19.98 -2.64
C ALA A 83 4.13 -19.03 -3.44
#